data_AF-A0A7S4NVL6-F1
#
_entry.id   AF-A0A7S4NVL6-F1
#
_cell.length_a   1.000
_cell.length_b   1.000
_cell.length_c   1.000
_cell.angle_alpha   90.00
_cell.angle_beta   90.00
_cell.angle_gamma   90.00
#
_symmetry.space_group_name_H-M   'P 1'
#
loop_
_entity.id
_entity.type
_entity.pdbx_description
1 polymer ?
#
loop_
_entity_poly.entity_id
_entity_poly.type
_entity_poly.pdbx_seq_one_letter_code
_entity_poly.pdbx_strand_id
1 'polypeptide(L)'
;KIPPCLSSPRCLTQINMWISAGVTYSNLHYDDYSNILCVVSGEKQVLLFPASQTASLHANNIGHPSPNHSALDKSDFERKEGESDKDFEKRTGGKTITIRR
;
A
#
# COMPACT_ATOMS: atom_id res chain seq x y z
N LYS A 1 -2.92 -0.22 -22.41
CA LYS A 1 -3.65 -1.51 -22.35
C LYS A 1 -4.32 -1.61 -21.00
N ILE A 2 -5.60 -1.98 -20.94
CA ILE A 2 -6.33 -2.18 -19.68
C ILE A 2 -5.82 -3.49 -19.03
N PRO A 3 -5.46 -3.50 -17.74
CA PRO A 3 -5.07 -4.73 -17.04
C PRO A 3 -6.14 -5.83 -17.14
N PRO A 4 -5.76 -7.12 -17.24
CA PRO A 4 -6.72 -8.23 -17.28
C PRO A 4 -7.71 -8.23 -16.12
N CYS A 5 -7.27 -7.81 -14.93
CA CYS A 5 -8.13 -7.71 -13.74
C CYS A 5 -9.26 -6.66 -13.86
N LEU A 6 -9.15 -5.73 -14.82
CA LEU A 6 -10.13 -4.70 -15.15
C LEU A 6 -10.85 -4.96 -16.48
N SER A 7 -10.64 -6.14 -17.09
CA SER A 7 -11.21 -6.47 -18.40
C SER A 7 -12.64 -7.00 -18.34
N SER A 8 -13.08 -7.49 -17.17
CA SER A 8 -14.49 -7.84 -16.94
C SER A 8 -15.22 -6.71 -16.21
N PRO A 9 -16.49 -6.43 -16.57
CA PRO A 9 -17.29 -5.45 -15.85
C PRO A 9 -17.47 -5.93 -14.39
N ARG A 10 -17.06 -5.09 -13.45
CA ARG A 10 -17.30 -5.26 -12.02
C ARG A 10 -18.14 -4.09 -11.51
N CYS A 11 -19.00 -4.34 -10.52
CA CYS A 11 -19.76 -3.27 -9.90
C CYS A 11 -18.80 -2.35 -9.13
N LEU A 12 -18.84 -1.05 -9.43
CA LEU A 12 -18.13 -0.05 -8.66
C LEU A 12 -18.90 0.18 -7.35
N THR A 13 -18.30 -0.21 -6.24
CA THR A 13 -18.95 -0.10 -4.93
C THR A 13 -18.71 1.27 -4.29
N GLN A 14 -17.53 1.86 -4.49
CA GLN A 14 -17.08 3.04 -3.75
C GLN A 14 -16.12 3.91 -4.58
N ILE A 15 -16.13 5.23 -4.32
CA ILE A 15 -15.14 6.20 -4.81
C ILE A 15 -14.68 7.03 -3.61
N ASN A 16 -13.38 7.02 -3.33
CA ASN A 16 -12.78 7.75 -2.22
C ASN A 16 -11.81 8.82 -2.73
N MET A 17 -11.75 9.96 -2.04
CA MET A 17 -10.82 11.05 -2.34
C MET A 17 -9.92 11.32 -1.15
N TRP A 18 -8.61 11.46 -1.41
CA TRP A 18 -7.59 11.75 -0.39
C TRP A 18 -6.89 13.05 -0.74
N ILE A 19 -6.89 14.01 0.18
CA ILE A 19 -6.27 15.33 0.02
C ILE A 19 -5.49 15.63 1.29
N SER A 20 -4.27 16.15 1.13
CA SER A 20 -3.43 16.63 2.21
C SER A 20 -2.65 17.86 1.77
N ALA A 21 -2.42 18.80 2.69
CA ALA A 21 -1.55 19.95 2.47
C ALA A 21 -0.06 19.61 2.60
N GLY A 22 0.29 18.43 3.09
CA GLY A 22 1.67 17.99 3.30
C GLY A 22 1.85 16.48 3.22
N VAL A 23 3.04 16.03 3.59
CA VAL A 23 3.38 14.60 3.58
C VAL A 23 2.53 13.85 4.59
N THR A 24 1.84 12.81 4.13
CA THR A 24 1.04 11.91 4.97
C THR A 24 1.48 10.48 4.77
N TYR A 25 1.31 9.68 5.81
CA TYR A 25 1.57 8.25 5.79
C TYR A 25 0.28 7.49 6.09
N SER A 26 0.08 6.36 5.42
CA SER A 26 -0.97 5.41 5.72
C SER A 26 -0.31 4.11 6.15
N ASN A 27 -0.68 3.59 7.32
CA ASN A 27 -0.16 2.32 7.83
C ASN A 27 -0.43 1.19 6.85
N LEU A 28 0.46 0.20 6.83
CA LEU A 28 0.33 -0.97 5.98
C LEU A 28 -0.95 -1.74 6.31
N HIS A 29 -1.77 -2.02 5.30
CA HIS A 29 -3.01 -2.77 5.41
C HIS A 29 -3.36 -3.45 4.09
N TYR A 30 -4.37 -4.29 4.11
CA TYR A 30 -5.04 -4.81 2.91
C TYR A 30 -6.51 -4.36 2.87
N ASP A 31 -7.06 -4.35 1.66
CA ASP A 31 -8.48 -4.11 1.41
C ASP A 31 -9.16 -5.42 0.98
N ASP A 32 -10.44 -5.59 1.32
CA ASP A 32 -11.28 -6.69 0.82
C ASP A 32 -11.78 -6.45 -0.62
N TYR A 33 -11.34 -5.35 -1.25
CA TYR A 33 -11.75 -4.92 -2.58
C TYR A 33 -10.55 -4.88 -3.53
N SER A 34 -10.83 -5.06 -4.82
CA SER A 34 -9.88 -4.64 -5.86
C SER A 34 -9.89 -3.12 -5.97
N ASN A 35 -8.72 -2.49 -5.90
CA ASN A 35 -8.59 -1.03 -5.80
C ASN A 35 -7.80 -0.44 -6.99
N ILE A 36 -8.16 0.78 -7.40
CA ILE A 36 -7.41 1.60 -8.36
C ILE A 36 -7.02 2.89 -7.67
N LEU A 37 -5.73 3.06 -7.40
CA LEU A 37 -5.18 4.29 -6.87
C LEU A 37 -4.78 5.22 -8.02
N CYS A 38 -5.47 6.34 -8.17
CA CYS A 38 -5.15 7.39 -9.13
C CYS A 38 -4.63 8.64 -8.42
N VAL A 39 -3.42 9.08 -8.76
CA VAL A 39 -2.88 10.37 -8.28
C VAL A 39 -3.39 11.50 -9.17
N VAL A 40 -4.07 12.48 -8.56
CA VAL A 40 -4.62 13.65 -9.26
C VAL A 40 -3.68 14.86 -9.22
N SER A 41 -2.85 14.98 -8.20
CA SER A 41 -1.82 16.01 -8.08
C SER A 41 -0.75 15.55 -7.10
N GLY A 42 0.52 15.81 -7.41
CA GLY A 42 1.66 15.44 -6.57
C GLY A 42 2.18 14.03 -6.80
N GLU A 43 2.75 13.43 -5.74
CA GLU A 43 3.38 12.11 -5.76
C GLU A 43 2.88 11.26 -4.59
N LYS A 44 2.73 9.96 -4.84
CA LYS A 44 2.57 8.96 -3.78
C LYS A 44 3.55 7.81 -3.99
N GLN A 45 4.29 7.46 -2.94
CA GLN A 45 5.11 6.26 -2.89
C GLN A 45 4.33 5.16 -2.18
N VAL A 46 4.27 4.00 -2.82
CA VAL A 46 3.46 2.87 -2.36
C VAL A 46 4.34 1.64 -2.25
N LEU A 47 4.36 1.04 -1.07
CA LEU A 47 5.01 -0.25 -0.81
C LEU A 47 3.95 -1.35 -0.84
N LEU A 48 4.11 -2.32 -1.74
CA LEU A 48 3.20 -3.45 -1.89
C LEU A 48 3.86 -4.76 -1.50
N PHE A 49 3.12 -5.61 -0.81
CA PHE A 49 3.53 -6.96 -0.46
C PHE A 49 2.56 -7.96 -1.08
N PRO A 50 3.04 -9.13 -1.54
CA PRO A 50 2.15 -10.20 -1.95
C PRO A 50 1.41 -10.79 -0.75
N ALA A 51 0.20 -11.30 -0.96
CA ALA A 51 -0.60 -11.95 0.10
C ALA A 51 0.10 -13.16 0.74
N SER A 52 1.06 -13.80 0.05
CA SER A 52 1.88 -14.87 0.62
C SER A 52 2.77 -14.42 1.79
N GLN A 53 2.98 -13.11 1.96
CA GLN A 53 3.77 -12.54 3.06
C GLN A 53 2.91 -12.04 4.23
N THR A 54 1.59 -12.23 4.22
CA THR A 54 0.70 -11.74 5.31
C THR A 54 1.15 -12.19 6.70
N ALA A 55 1.67 -13.42 6.83
CA ALA A 55 2.15 -13.95 8.10
C ALA A 55 3.32 -13.14 8.71
N SER A 56 4.25 -12.64 7.88
CA SER A 56 5.38 -11.82 8.32
C SER A 56 5.05 -10.34 8.51
N LEU A 57 3.86 -9.91 8.08
CA LEU A 57 3.40 -8.53 8.24
C LEU A 57 2.59 -8.32 9.52
N HIS A 58 2.39 -9.37 10.32
CA HIS A 58 1.78 -9.29 11.65
C HIS A 58 0.48 -8.48 11.68
N ALA A 59 -0.53 -8.87 10.89
CA ALA A 59 -1.84 -8.23 10.95
C ALA A 59 -2.40 -8.27 12.38
N ASN A 60 -3.14 -7.22 12.75
CA ASN A 60 -3.78 -7.14 14.06
C ASN A 60 -4.76 -8.31 14.28
N ASN A 61 -4.98 -8.67 15.54
CA ASN A 61 -5.97 -9.68 15.89
C ASN A 61 -7.37 -9.29 15.42
N ILE A 62 -8.23 -10.28 15.14
CA ILE A 62 -9.58 -10.08 14.58
C ILE A 62 -10.46 -9.18 15.48
N GLY A 63 -10.25 -9.18 16.80
CA GLY A 63 -11.00 -8.32 17.74
C GLY A 63 -10.49 -6.87 17.82
N HIS A 64 -9.42 -6.52 17.12
CA HIS A 64 -8.88 -5.16 17.09
C HIS A 64 -9.74 -4.24 16.21
N PRO A 65 -9.85 -2.93 16.47
CA PRO A 65 -10.61 -1.99 15.63
C PRO A 65 -10.12 -1.89 14.17
N SER A 66 -8.91 -2.34 13.90
CA SER A 66 -8.28 -2.31 12.57
C SER A 66 -7.57 -3.64 12.28
N PRO A 67 -8.32 -4.74 12.10
CA PRO A 67 -7.76 -6.10 12.01
C PRO A 67 -7.03 -6.36 10.69
N ASN A 68 -7.34 -5.59 9.65
CA ASN A 68 -6.70 -5.64 8.34
C ASN A 68 -5.40 -4.81 8.26
N HIS A 69 -5.04 -4.10 9.33
CA HIS A 69 -3.78 -3.35 9.40
C HIS A 69 -2.67 -4.20 10.03
N SER A 70 -1.44 -3.98 9.56
CA SER A 70 -0.23 -4.48 10.20
C SER A 70 -0.07 -3.88 11.59
N ALA A 71 0.42 -4.68 12.54
CA ALA A 71 0.86 -4.25 13.86
C ALA A 71 2.29 -3.67 13.86
N LEU A 72 3.01 -3.76 12.74
CA LEU A 72 4.33 -3.15 12.57
C LEU A 72 4.22 -1.62 12.46
N ASP A 73 5.28 -0.93 12.86
CA ASP A 73 5.32 0.52 12.87
C ASP A 73 5.75 1.08 11.51
N LYS A 74 5.48 2.37 11.28
CA LYS A 74 5.99 3.10 10.11
C LYS A 74 7.49 2.92 9.94
N SER A 75 8.25 2.98 11.03
CA SER A 75 9.72 2.88 11.05
C SER A 75 10.25 1.55 10.49
N ASP A 76 9.48 0.46 10.57
CA ASP A 76 9.84 -0.84 9.96
C ASP A 76 9.91 -0.75 8.42
N PHE A 77 9.16 0.19 7.84
CA PHE A 77 9.02 0.41 6.40
C PHE A 77 9.61 1.74 5.93
N GLU A 78 10.35 2.46 6.78
CA GLU A 78 11.06 3.67 6.36
C GLU A 78 12.37 3.31 5.64
N ARG A 79 12.67 4.06 4.58
CA ARG A 79 13.98 3.99 3.92
C ARG A 79 15.02 4.61 4.83
N LYS A 80 16.16 3.93 4.96
CA LYS A 80 17.32 4.51 5.64
C LYS A 80 18.02 5.51 4.72
N GLU A 81 18.73 6.47 5.32
CA GLU A 81 19.50 7.45 4.56
C GLU A 81 20.52 6.76 3.64
N GLY A 82 20.52 7.12 2.36
CA GLY A 82 21.37 6.50 1.34
C GLY A 82 20.95 5.09 0.90
N GLU A 83 19.85 4.53 1.41
CA GLU A 83 19.37 3.21 1.01
C GLU A 83 18.80 3.24 -0.41
N SER A 84 19.33 2.37 -1.28
CA SER A 84 18.81 2.23 -2.64
C SER A 84 17.45 1.52 -2.64
N ASP A 85 16.63 1.73 -3.68
CA ASP A 85 15.36 1.02 -3.82
C ASP A 85 15.53 -0.51 -3.81
N LYS A 86 16.60 -1.02 -4.43
CA LYS A 86 16.89 -2.45 -4.46
C LYS A 86 17.20 -3.01 -3.07
N ASP A 87 17.94 -2.25 -2.26
CA ASP A 87 18.29 -2.66 -0.90
C ASP A 87 17.07 -2.61 0.01
N PHE A 88 16.25 -1.56 -0.13
CA PHE A 88 14.99 -1.41 0.59
C PHE A 88 14.01 -2.55 0.27
N GLU A 89 13.80 -2.87 -1.00
CA GLU A 89 12.94 -3.98 -1.43
C GLU A 89 13.49 -5.34 -0.97
N LYS A 90 14.80 -5.54 -1.00
CA LYS A 90 15.43 -6.76 -0.49
C LYS A 90 15.25 -6.92 1.01
N ARG A 91 15.35 -5.82 1.78
CA ARG A 91 15.20 -5.83 3.24
C ARG A 91 13.76 -6.05 3.67
N THR A 92 12.82 -5.34 3.05
CA THR A 92 11.40 -5.39 3.42
C THR A 92 10.69 -6.60 2.81
N GLY A 93 11.15 -7.08 1.66
CA GLY A 93 10.46 -8.10 0.87
C GLY A 93 9.29 -7.54 0.04
N GLY A 94 9.03 -6.24 0.13
CA GLY A 94 8.00 -5.54 -0.63
C GLY A 94 8.54 -4.96 -1.93
N LYS A 95 7.63 -4.45 -2.76
CA LYS A 95 7.94 -3.72 -4.00
C LYS A 95 7.46 -2.29 -3.92
N THR A 96 8.30 -1.35 -4.34
CA THR A 96 7.95 0.07 -4.31
C THR A 96 7.47 0.53 -5.68
N ILE A 97 6.37 1.28 -5.68
CA ILE A 97 5.81 1.93 -6.84
C ILE A 97 5.69 3.42 -6.53
N THR A 98 6.25 4.25 -7.40
CA THR A 98 6.07 5.70 -7.35
C THR A 98 5.02 6.10 -8.39
N ILE A 99 3.93 6.74 -7.94
CA ILE A 99 2.85 7.22 -8.80
C ILE A 99 2.88 8.75 -8.77
N ARG A 100 2.97 9.38 -9.94
CA ARG A 100 3.04 10.83 -10.14
C ARG A 100 2.00 11.27 -11.15
N ARG A 101 1.55 12.53 -11.06
CA ARG A 101 0.78 13.20 -12.10
C ARG A 101 1.30 14.61 -12.33
#